data_AF-A0A374PC31-F1
#
_entry.id   AF-A0A374PC31-F1
#
_cell.length_a   1.000
_cell.length_b   1.000
_cell.length_c   1.000
_cell.angle_alpha   90.00
_cell.angle_beta   90.00
_cell.angle_gamma   90.00
#
_symmetry.space_group_name_H-M   'P 1'
#
loop_
_entity.id
_entity.type
_entity.pdbx_description
1 polymer ?
#
loop_
_entity_poly.entity_id
_entity_poly.type
_entity_poly.pdbx_seq_one_letter_code
_entity_poly.pdbx_strand_id
1 'polypeptide(L)' 'MGSHVHNIKFRTDSNDGHYHEFCVTSSAAIPVGGGKHIHFSKAYTTSADGHVHEFQVVSLIDNPIE' A
#
# COMPACT_ATOMS: atom_id res chain seq x y z
N MET A 1 -18.40 -10.58 -8.82
CA MET A 1 -17.07 -10.06 -8.42
C MET A 1 -17.25 -8.61 -8.00
N GLY A 2 -17.13 -8.32 -6.71
CA GLY A 2 -17.18 -6.94 -6.20
C GLY A 2 -15.78 -6.35 -6.20
N SER A 3 -15.59 -5.21 -6.85
CA SER A 3 -14.35 -4.45 -6.71
C SER A 3 -14.35 -3.74 -5.35
N HIS A 4 -13.20 -3.70 -4.69
CA HIS A 4 -12.98 -2.97 -3.45
C HIS A 4 -11.61 -2.28 -3.49
N VAL A 5 -11.33 -1.51 -2.45
CA VAL A 5 -10.06 -0.82 -2.23
C VAL A 5 -9.62 -1.04 -0.80
N HIS A 6 -8.33 -0.88 -0.53
CA HIS A 6 -7.77 -0.96 0.81
C HIS A 6 -7.28 0.41 1.26
N ASN A 7 -7.53 0.75 2.52
CA ASN A 7 -6.79 1.81 3.20
C ASN A 7 -5.56 1.17 3.85
N ILE A 8 -4.39 1.59 3.40
CA ILE A 8 -3.09 1.08 3.84
C ILE A 8 -2.45 2.17 4.69
N LYS A 9 -2.13 1.82 5.93
CA LYS A 9 -1.24 2.61 6.78
C LYS A 9 0.04 1.80 7.00
N PHE A 10 1.17 2.42 6.74
CA PHE A 10 2.49 1.83 6.91
C PHE A 10 3.39 2.75 7.73
N ARG A 11 4.26 2.15 8.54
CA ARG A 11 5.32 2.83 9.30
C ARG A 11 6.63 2.12 9.01
N THR A 12 7.66 2.86 8.61
CA THR A 12 9.01 2.30 8.41
C THR A 12 9.56 1.79 9.75
N ASP A 13 10.62 0.99 9.67
CA ASP A 13 11.48 0.81 10.82
C ASP A 13 12.06 2.16 11.29
N SER A 14 12.64 2.15 12.47
CA SER A 14 13.20 3.35 13.09
C SER A 14 14.71 3.23 13.23
N ASN A 15 15.43 4.26 12.83
CA ASN A 15 16.83 4.46 13.19
C ASN A 15 16.94 5.69 14.10
N ASP A 16 17.44 5.52 15.33
CA ASP A 16 17.54 6.61 16.32
C ASP A 16 16.22 7.38 16.56
N GLY A 17 15.10 6.65 16.54
CA GLY A 17 13.76 7.25 16.71
C GLY A 17 13.21 7.98 15.48
N HIS A 18 13.98 8.11 14.39
CA HIS A 18 13.51 8.62 13.10
C HIS A 18 12.75 7.54 12.34
N TYR A 19 11.49 7.81 12.03
CA TYR A 19 10.63 6.93 11.25
C TYR A 19 9.74 7.75 10.33
N HIS A 20 9.19 7.08 9.33
CA HIS A 20 8.26 7.66 8.40
C HIS A 20 6.95 6.86 8.37
N GLU A 21 5.84 7.55 8.14
CA GLU A 21 4.53 6.90 7.93
C GLU A 21 3.97 7.27 6.55
N PHE A 22 3.15 6.42 5.97
CA PHE A 22 2.25 6.82 4.89
C PHE A 22 0.85 6.22 5.07
N CYS A 23 -0.15 6.96 4.61
CA CYS A 23 -1.54 6.52 4.53
C CYS A 23 -2.00 6.66 3.08
N VAL A 24 -2.45 5.57 2.46
CA VAL A 24 -2.85 5.56 1.05
C VAL A 24 -4.05 4.64 0.83
N THR A 25 -4.95 5.05 -0.07
CA THR A 25 -5.99 4.16 -0.59
C THR A 25 -5.46 3.47 -1.85
N SER A 26 -5.57 2.14 -1.91
CA SER A 26 -5.15 1.37 -3.07
C SER A 26 -6.03 1.61 -4.29
N SER A 27 -5.55 1.16 -5.45
CA SER A 27 -6.38 1.01 -6.63
C SER A 27 -7.53 0.02 -6.38
N ALA A 28 -8.53 0.09 -7.26
CA ALA A 28 -9.46 -1.01 -7.47
C ALA A 28 -8.71 -2.31 -7.83
N ALA A 29 -9.40 -3.44 -7.69
CA ALA A 29 -8.86 -4.75 -8.03
C ALA A 29 -8.45 -4.82 -9.51
N ILE A 30 -7.22 -5.27 -9.78
CA ILE A 30 -6.67 -5.48 -11.13
C ILE A 30 -6.55 -7.00 -11.34
N PRO A 31 -7.35 -7.61 -12.24
CA PRO A 31 -7.27 -9.05 -12.50
C PRO A 31 -5.92 -9.45 -13.10
N VAL A 32 -5.33 -10.53 -12.59
CA VAL A 32 -4.06 -11.08 -13.10
C VAL A 32 -4.20 -12.50 -13.66
N GLY A 33 -5.44 -12.98 -13.81
CA GLY A 33 -5.76 -14.32 -14.29
C GLY A 33 -5.84 -15.37 -13.17
N GLY A 34 -6.35 -16.56 -13.50
CA GLY A 34 -6.46 -17.67 -12.53
C GLY A 34 -7.37 -17.38 -11.32
N GLY A 35 -8.32 -16.44 -11.46
CA GLY A 35 -9.20 -16.00 -10.36
C GLY A 35 -8.56 -15.00 -9.38
N LYS A 36 -7.29 -14.63 -9.57
CA LYS A 36 -6.54 -13.73 -8.68
C LYS A 36 -6.61 -12.28 -9.12
N HIS A 37 -6.36 -11.38 -8.18
CA HIS A 37 -6.22 -9.96 -8.46
C HIS A 37 -5.16 -9.31 -7.56
N ILE A 38 -4.70 -8.15 -7.99
CA ILE A 38 -3.79 -7.29 -7.23
C ILE A 38 -4.43 -5.94 -6.93
N HIS A 39 -3.88 -5.23 -5.95
CA HIS A 39 -4.12 -3.79 -5.78
C HIS A 39 -2.79 -3.05 -5.81
N PHE A 40 -2.74 -1.95 -6.56
CA PHE A 40 -1.58 -1.09 -6.66
C PHE A 40 -1.77 0.17 -5.82
N SER A 41 -0.71 0.61 -5.14
CA SER A 41 -0.69 1.84 -4.37
C SER A 41 0.61 2.58 -4.59
N LYS A 42 0.53 3.90 -4.79
CA LYS A 42 1.68 4.81 -4.81
C LYS A 42 1.47 5.87 -3.73
N ALA A 43 2.45 6.01 -2.84
CA ALA A 43 2.35 6.89 -1.68
C ALA A 43 3.67 7.63 -1.46
N TYR A 44 3.60 8.72 -0.70
CA TYR A 44 4.77 9.37 -0.12
C TYR A 44 4.67 9.30 1.39
N THR A 45 5.81 9.26 2.05
CA THR A 45 5.85 9.37 3.51
C THR A 45 5.46 10.76 3.98
N THR A 46 5.09 10.85 5.25
CA THR A 46 5.19 12.10 6.00
C THR A 46 6.60 12.67 5.90
N SER A 47 6.68 14.01 5.82
CA SER A 47 7.96 14.72 5.84
C SER A 47 8.61 14.59 7.21
N ALA A 48 9.88 14.21 7.24
CA ALA A 48 10.75 14.22 8.42
C ALA A 48 12.16 14.61 7.96
N ASP A 49 12.87 15.42 8.74
CA ASP A 49 14.20 15.96 8.41
C ASP A 49 14.32 16.53 6.98
N GLY A 50 13.28 17.26 6.57
CA GLY A 50 13.27 17.98 5.29
C GLY A 50 13.15 17.10 4.04
N HIS A 51 12.88 15.80 4.17
CA HIS A 51 12.72 14.90 3.02
C HIS A 51 11.52 13.97 3.16
N VAL A 52 11.14 13.36 2.03
CA VAL A 52 10.08 12.36 1.90
C VAL A 52 10.59 11.21 1.04
N HIS A 53 9.98 10.04 1.19
CA HIS A 53 10.26 8.87 0.37
C HIS A 53 9.01 8.44 -0.40
N GLU A 54 9.17 8.09 -1.68
CA GLU A 54 8.11 7.49 -2.49
C GLU A 54 8.09 5.97 -2.26
N PHE A 55 6.89 5.42 -2.09
CA PHE A 55 6.64 3.99 -2.00
C PHE A 55 5.66 3.55 -3.08
N GLN A 56 5.97 2.41 -3.71
CA GLN A 56 5.06 1.70 -4.60
C GLN A 56 4.85 0.30 -4.04
N VAL A 57 3.59 -0.07 -3.84
CA VAL A 57 3.20 -1.34 -3.21
C VAL A 57 2.18 -2.04 -4.09
N VAL A 58 2.36 -3.35 -4.24
CA VAL A 58 1.40 -4.24 -4.89
C VAL A 58 1.01 -5.32 -3.89
N SER A 59 -0.27 -5.41 -3.55
CA SER A 59 -0.80 -6.57 -2.83
C SER A 59 -1.20 -7.65 -3.83
N LEU A 60 -0.84 -8.90 -3.55
CA LEU A 60 -1.42 -10.07 -4.22
C LEU A 60 -2.46 -10.66 -3.26
N ILE A 61 -3.72 -10.65 -3.66
CA ILE A 61 -4.82 -11.19 -2.86
C ILE A 61 -5.39 -12.39 -3.62
N ASP A 62 -5.38 -13.56 -2.97
CA ASP A 62 -5.91 -14.79 -3.55
C ASP A 62 -7.45 -14.76 -3.52
N ASN A 63 -8.04 -14.60 -2.33
CA ASN A 63 -9.49 -14.49 -2.13
C ASN A 63 -9.79 -13.74 -0.80
N PRO A 64 -10.40 -12.54 -0.79
CA PRO A 64 -10.63 -11.78 0.44
C PRO A 64 -11.82 -12.28 1.28
N ILE A 65 -12.54 -13.32 0.82
CA ILE A 65 -13.79 -13.81 1.45
C ILE A 65 -13.76 -15.33 1.73
N GLU A 66 -12.60 -15.98 1.57
CA GLU A 66 -12.35 -17.35 2.06
C GLU A 66 -11.33 -17.35 3.19
#